data_AF-A0A2U9Q069-F1
#
_entry.id   AF-A0A2U9Q069-F1
#
_cell.length_a   1.000
_cell.length_b   1.000
_cell.length_c   1.000
_cell.angle_alpha   90.00
_cell.angle_beta   90.00
_cell.angle_gamma   90.00
#
_symmetry.space_group_name_H-M   'P 1'
#
loop_
_entity.id
_entity.type
_entity.pdbx_description
1 polymer ?
#
loop_
_entity_poly.entity_id
_entity_poly.type
_entity_poly.pdbx_seq_one_letter_code
_entity_poly.pdbx_strand_id
1 'polypeptide(L)'
;MGWCAVNTWIVLDLVMALLGRVGIVDPDNASAAPRILVAAIIMVIQVVIAWFGYRVIATFERWTVPPTVAVLVAMTLVAWFGLDVDWGYSGDATLTTTEHIAALSAVMTAIGIGWGITWLGYAADYSRFVSTSVPSRKLFTVSALGQFIPVIWLGALGATLATLSTSTDPGEIIVDAYGALAIPVLLLVVHGPLATNILNIYTCTVSTQALDIHINRRVLNVVIGVVAMAIVVVFVLNGDFASTIDAWLVGIVGWLSPWAAVMLVHYFFIARRQVDAEALVTPPEARLLPMVRPTALVALAIGVVCTWMFMYGMIPLLQGPAALALGGVDLSWLAGGLTAGISYLALEAVRTRRTTVSG
;
A
#
# COMPACT_ATOMS: atom_id res chain seq x y z
N MET A 1 8.75 -2.05 -4.88
CA MET A 1 8.65 -2.63 -6.24
C MET A 1 7.23 -3.08 -6.57
N GLY A 2 6.62 -4.02 -5.85
CA GLY A 2 5.27 -4.49 -6.20
C GLY A 2 4.17 -3.41 -6.16
N TRP A 3 4.19 -2.50 -5.16
CA TRP A 3 3.32 -1.32 -5.18
C TRP A 3 3.51 -0.43 -6.40
N CYS A 4 4.74 -0.34 -6.91
CA CYS A 4 5.00 0.39 -8.15
C CYS A 4 4.32 -0.27 -9.34
N ALA A 5 4.31 -1.61 -9.39
CA ALA A 5 3.60 -2.34 -10.42
C ALA A 5 2.08 -2.17 -10.32
N VAL A 6 1.50 -2.33 -9.11
CA VAL A 6 0.05 -2.16 -8.89
C VAL A 6 -0.43 -0.77 -9.30
N ASN A 7 0.25 0.28 -8.84
CA ASN A 7 -0.09 1.66 -9.21
C ASN A 7 0.11 1.93 -10.71
N THR A 8 1.11 1.31 -11.34
CA THR A 8 1.30 1.43 -12.80
C THR A 8 0.15 0.76 -13.54
N TRP A 9 -0.36 -0.37 -13.04
CA TRP A 9 -1.54 -1.01 -13.60
C TRP A 9 -2.78 -0.11 -13.42
N ILE A 10 -3.05 0.43 -12.24
CA ILE A 10 -4.15 1.38 -12.04
C ILE A 10 -4.10 2.52 -13.07
N VAL A 11 -2.93 3.10 -13.28
CA VAL A 11 -2.76 4.17 -14.28
C VAL A 11 -2.97 3.65 -15.69
N LEU A 12 -2.45 2.47 -16.02
CA LEU A 12 -2.69 1.83 -17.30
C LEU A 12 -4.19 1.72 -17.57
N ASP A 13 -4.98 1.20 -16.64
CA ASP A 13 -6.42 0.99 -16.85
C ASP A 13 -7.16 2.32 -17.02
N LEU A 14 -6.82 3.34 -16.22
CA LEU A 14 -7.33 4.70 -16.41
C LEU A 14 -6.97 5.30 -17.78
N VAL A 15 -5.75 5.06 -18.26
CA VAL A 15 -5.29 5.52 -19.58
C VAL A 15 -5.99 4.74 -20.70
N MET A 16 -6.19 3.44 -20.55
CA MET A 16 -6.89 2.61 -21.53
C MET A 16 -8.37 3.01 -21.62
N ALA A 17 -9.04 3.27 -20.49
CA ALA A 17 -10.39 3.81 -20.43
C ALA A 17 -10.48 5.17 -21.15
N LEU A 18 -9.49 6.05 -20.92
CA LEU A 18 -9.39 7.34 -21.61
C LEU A 18 -9.21 7.18 -23.13
N LEU A 19 -8.31 6.29 -23.57
CA LEU A 19 -8.07 6.00 -24.99
C LEU A 19 -9.30 5.38 -25.67
N GLY A 20 -10.05 4.56 -24.94
CA GLY A 20 -11.36 4.03 -25.35
C GLY A 20 -12.38 5.13 -25.61
N ARG A 21 -12.48 6.09 -24.70
CA ARG A 21 -13.37 7.26 -24.85
C ARG A 21 -13.06 8.13 -26.05
N VAL A 22 -11.79 8.21 -26.45
CA VAL A 22 -11.34 8.97 -27.64
C VAL A 22 -11.42 8.12 -28.92
N GLY A 23 -11.75 6.83 -28.82
CA GLY A 23 -11.89 5.92 -29.96
C GLY A 23 -10.56 5.43 -30.55
N ILE A 24 -9.46 5.54 -29.80
CA ILE A 24 -8.11 5.17 -30.25
C ILE A 24 -7.85 3.67 -30.03
N VAL A 25 -8.40 3.10 -28.96
CA VAL A 25 -8.22 1.69 -28.58
C VAL A 25 -9.56 1.13 -28.14
N ASP A 26 -9.83 -0.14 -28.43
CA ASP A 26 -10.95 -0.87 -27.82
C ASP A 26 -10.50 -1.41 -26.45
N PRO A 27 -11.01 -0.88 -25.32
CA PRO A 27 -10.58 -1.30 -23.98
C PRO A 27 -10.82 -2.80 -23.73
N ASP A 28 -11.90 -3.33 -24.29
CA ASP A 28 -12.37 -4.70 -24.07
C ASP A 28 -11.62 -5.73 -24.94
N ASN A 29 -10.96 -5.25 -26.01
CA ASN A 29 -10.33 -6.09 -27.02
C ASN A 29 -8.85 -5.75 -27.25
N ALA A 30 -8.27 -4.91 -26.38
CA ALA A 30 -6.85 -4.59 -26.42
C ALA A 30 -6.04 -5.84 -26.08
N SER A 31 -5.47 -6.47 -27.11
CA SER A 31 -4.42 -7.49 -26.95
C SER A 31 -3.37 -7.02 -25.92
N ALA A 32 -2.72 -7.96 -25.22
CA ALA A 32 -1.78 -7.62 -24.14
C ALA A 32 -0.66 -6.65 -24.58
N ALA A 33 -0.30 -6.63 -25.87
CA ALA A 33 0.78 -5.81 -26.41
C ALA A 33 0.55 -4.28 -26.28
N PRO A 34 -0.58 -3.69 -26.75
CA PRO A 34 -0.94 -2.30 -26.48
C PRO A 34 -0.89 -1.92 -25.00
N ARG A 35 -1.44 -2.77 -24.12
CA ARG A 35 -1.46 -2.52 -22.67
C ARG A 35 -0.04 -2.49 -22.09
N ILE A 36 0.80 -3.44 -22.48
CA ILE A 36 2.21 -3.49 -22.09
C ILE A 36 2.98 -2.27 -22.60
N LEU A 37 2.70 -1.80 -23.82
CA LEU A 37 3.35 -0.61 -24.38
C LEU A 37 2.99 0.66 -23.59
N VAL A 38 1.69 0.86 -23.30
CA VAL A 38 1.23 2.00 -22.49
C VAL A 38 1.83 1.95 -21.09
N ALA A 39 1.82 0.78 -20.44
CA ALA A 39 2.47 0.57 -19.15
C ALA A 39 3.98 0.88 -19.19
N ALA A 40 4.67 0.49 -20.26
CA ALA A 40 6.10 0.78 -20.43
C ALA A 40 6.35 2.29 -20.54
N ILE A 41 5.51 3.02 -21.27
CA ILE A 41 5.61 4.49 -21.37
C ILE A 41 5.42 5.14 -19.99
N ILE A 42 4.38 4.73 -19.26
CA ILE A 42 4.12 5.21 -17.89
C ILE A 42 5.32 4.92 -16.98
N MET A 43 5.86 3.69 -17.05
CA MET A 43 7.01 3.27 -16.26
C MET A 43 8.26 4.09 -16.57
N VAL A 44 8.53 4.36 -17.85
CA VAL A 44 9.65 5.22 -18.27
C VAL A 44 9.48 6.62 -17.69
N ILE A 45 8.30 7.22 -17.80
CA ILE A 45 8.03 8.56 -17.27
C ILE A 45 8.30 8.62 -15.77
N GLN A 46 7.75 7.71 -14.97
CA GLN A 46 7.92 7.75 -13.51
C GLN A 46 9.36 7.45 -13.08
N VAL A 47 10.08 6.55 -13.75
CA VAL A 47 11.50 6.29 -13.48
C VAL A 47 12.36 7.51 -13.82
N VAL A 48 12.07 8.19 -14.93
CA VAL A 48 12.77 9.41 -15.34
C VAL A 48 12.51 10.54 -14.34
N ILE A 49 11.28 10.74 -13.87
CA ILE A 49 11.00 11.76 -12.84
C ILE A 49 11.72 11.41 -11.53
N ALA A 50 11.66 10.14 -11.10
CA ALA A 50 12.37 9.67 -9.90
C ALA A 50 13.89 9.84 -10.01
N TRP A 51 14.47 9.77 -11.22
CA TRP A 51 15.88 10.01 -11.51
C TRP A 51 16.33 11.42 -11.11
N PHE A 52 15.49 12.44 -11.32
CA PHE A 52 15.82 13.84 -11.01
C PHE A 52 15.78 14.17 -9.51
N GLY A 53 15.30 13.25 -8.67
CA GLY A 53 15.41 13.30 -7.21
C GLY A 53 14.39 14.21 -6.51
N TYR A 54 14.45 14.20 -5.17
CA TYR A 54 13.42 14.74 -4.27
C TYR A 54 12.96 16.17 -4.56
N ARG A 55 13.85 17.08 -4.99
CA ARG A 55 13.48 18.49 -5.24
C ARG A 55 12.53 18.64 -6.41
N VAL A 56 12.71 17.85 -7.47
CA VAL A 56 11.80 17.87 -8.62
C VAL A 56 10.46 17.26 -8.25
N ILE A 57 10.47 16.19 -7.45
CA ILE A 57 9.27 15.52 -6.92
C ILE A 57 8.44 16.49 -6.08
N ALA A 58 9.04 17.11 -5.06
CA ALA A 58 8.36 18.04 -4.18
C ALA A 58 7.85 19.29 -4.92
N THR A 59 8.57 19.74 -5.95
CA THR A 59 8.12 20.85 -6.79
C THR A 59 6.93 20.44 -7.64
N PHE A 60 6.99 19.28 -8.29
CA PHE A 60 5.90 18.71 -9.08
C PHE A 60 4.62 18.61 -8.23
N GLU A 61 4.68 17.92 -7.09
CA GLU A 61 3.55 17.75 -6.17
C GLU A 61 2.98 19.08 -5.69
N ARG A 62 3.85 20.05 -5.34
CA ARG A 62 3.40 21.37 -4.88
C ARG A 62 2.52 22.09 -5.89
N TRP A 63 2.79 21.92 -7.19
CA TRP A 63 2.05 22.58 -8.26
C TRP A 63 0.85 21.78 -8.75
N THR A 64 0.92 20.46 -8.72
CA THR A 64 -0.12 19.58 -9.26
C THR A 64 -1.19 19.21 -8.23
N VAL A 65 -0.84 19.07 -6.95
CA VAL A 65 -1.79 18.67 -5.90
C VAL A 65 -2.95 19.66 -5.73
N PRO A 66 -2.76 20.99 -5.66
CA PRO A 66 -3.89 21.90 -5.46
C PRO A 66 -4.93 21.84 -6.61
N PRO A 67 -4.53 21.84 -7.91
CA PRO A 67 -5.46 21.57 -9.00
C PRO A 67 -6.17 20.21 -8.90
N THR A 68 -5.44 19.14 -8.56
CA THR A 68 -6.04 17.80 -8.36
C THR A 68 -7.11 17.82 -7.27
N VAL A 69 -6.82 18.46 -6.12
CA VAL A 69 -7.80 18.59 -5.03
C VAL A 69 -9.02 19.39 -5.47
N ALA A 70 -8.84 20.50 -6.18
CA ALA A 70 -9.95 21.32 -6.66
C ALA A 70 -10.89 20.53 -7.57
N VAL A 71 -10.34 19.69 -8.46
CA VAL A 71 -11.16 18.83 -9.32
C VAL A 71 -11.80 17.70 -8.54
N LEU A 72 -11.13 17.05 -7.59
CA LEU A 72 -11.76 16.03 -6.74
C LEU A 72 -12.93 16.61 -5.93
N VAL A 73 -12.83 17.85 -5.46
CA VAL A 73 -13.94 18.57 -4.83
C VAL A 73 -15.07 18.78 -5.85
N ALA A 74 -14.78 19.31 -7.03
CA ALA A 74 -15.80 19.53 -8.07
C ALA A 74 -16.49 18.21 -8.47
N MET A 75 -15.74 17.13 -8.63
CA MET A 75 -16.24 15.79 -8.90
C MET A 75 -17.16 15.30 -7.79
N THR A 76 -16.77 15.48 -6.53
CA THR A 76 -17.59 15.09 -5.38
C THR A 76 -18.93 15.84 -5.39
N LEU A 77 -18.89 17.15 -5.67
CA LEU A 77 -20.11 17.96 -5.78
C LEU A 77 -21.00 17.47 -6.93
N VAL A 78 -20.42 17.16 -8.10
CA VAL A 78 -21.17 16.61 -9.22
C VAL A 78 -21.74 15.23 -8.88
N ALA A 79 -20.98 14.35 -8.24
CA ALA A 79 -21.47 13.03 -7.85
C ALA A 79 -22.64 13.12 -6.87
N TRP A 80 -22.51 13.93 -5.82
CA TRP A 80 -23.49 13.94 -4.73
C TRP A 80 -24.70 14.83 -4.99
N PHE A 81 -24.61 15.81 -5.90
CA PHE A 81 -25.69 16.74 -6.19
C PHE A 81 -26.18 16.71 -7.65
N GLY A 82 -25.42 16.12 -8.56
CA GLY A 82 -25.71 16.10 -9.99
C GLY A 82 -25.92 14.71 -10.59
N LEU A 83 -25.63 13.63 -9.85
CA LEU A 83 -25.89 12.26 -10.26
C LEU A 83 -26.94 11.61 -9.35
N ASP A 84 -27.70 10.67 -9.90
CA ASP A 84 -28.75 9.93 -9.19
C ASP A 84 -28.17 8.79 -8.33
N VAL A 85 -27.27 9.12 -7.41
CA VAL A 85 -26.66 8.16 -6.47
C VAL A 85 -27.74 7.56 -5.58
N ASP A 86 -27.72 6.24 -5.43
CA ASP A 86 -28.60 5.54 -4.50
C ASP A 86 -28.07 5.64 -3.06
N TRP A 87 -28.57 6.64 -2.33
CA TRP A 87 -28.28 6.83 -0.90
C TRP A 87 -28.95 5.78 0.00
N GLY A 88 -29.96 5.08 -0.51
CA GLY A 88 -30.67 4.00 0.19
C GLY A 88 -30.04 2.62 -0.04
N TYR A 89 -28.99 2.54 -0.85
CA TYR A 89 -28.34 1.28 -1.18
C TYR A 89 -27.83 0.56 0.07
N SER A 90 -28.43 -0.58 0.39
CA SER A 90 -28.07 -1.41 1.54
C SER A 90 -27.23 -2.64 1.16
N GLY A 91 -26.76 -2.73 -0.09
CA GLY A 91 -26.14 -3.94 -0.61
C GLY A 91 -27.17 -5.02 -0.97
N ASP A 92 -26.67 -6.23 -1.21
CA ASP A 92 -27.49 -7.40 -1.48
C ASP A 92 -28.24 -7.83 -0.20
N ALA A 93 -29.57 -7.71 -0.23
CA ALA A 93 -30.45 -8.06 0.90
C ALA A 93 -30.44 -9.57 1.25
N THR A 94 -29.83 -10.41 0.42
CA THR A 94 -29.67 -11.85 0.67
C THR A 94 -28.43 -12.20 1.48
N LEU A 95 -27.52 -11.25 1.70
CA LEU A 95 -26.31 -11.47 2.51
C LEU A 95 -26.68 -11.81 3.95
N THR A 96 -26.14 -12.93 4.44
CA THR A 96 -26.21 -13.29 5.85
C THR A 96 -25.39 -12.31 6.71
N THR A 97 -25.71 -12.22 8.00
CA THR A 97 -24.94 -11.40 8.95
C THR A 97 -23.45 -11.74 8.94
N THR A 98 -23.10 -13.02 8.80
CA THR A 98 -21.71 -13.48 8.78
C THR A 98 -20.99 -13.00 7.52
N GLU A 99 -21.62 -13.11 6.34
CA GLU A 99 -21.04 -12.63 5.07
C GLU A 99 -20.84 -11.11 5.09
N HIS A 100 -21.77 -10.38 5.70
CA HIS A 100 -21.62 -8.94 5.88
C HIS A 100 -20.42 -8.59 6.79
N ILE A 101 -20.24 -9.30 7.91
CA ILE A 101 -19.08 -9.12 8.79
C ILE A 101 -17.78 -9.52 8.08
N ALA A 102 -17.80 -10.59 7.27
CA ALA A 102 -16.67 -11.02 6.48
C ALA A 102 -16.23 -9.93 5.49
N ALA A 103 -17.17 -9.33 4.74
CA ALA A 103 -16.89 -8.22 3.84
C ALA A 103 -16.28 -7.01 4.57
N LEU A 104 -16.84 -6.62 5.72
CA LEU A 104 -16.29 -5.53 6.54
C LEU A 104 -14.86 -5.85 7.02
N SER A 105 -14.61 -7.09 7.43
CA SER A 105 -13.30 -7.54 7.87
C SER A 105 -12.28 -7.54 6.73
N ALA A 106 -12.68 -7.96 5.53
CA ALA A 106 -11.83 -7.95 4.34
C ALA A 106 -11.42 -6.52 3.96
N VAL A 107 -12.36 -5.57 3.95
CA VAL A 107 -12.06 -4.14 3.69
C VAL A 107 -11.13 -3.57 4.76
N MET A 108 -11.38 -3.88 6.03
CA MET A 108 -10.51 -3.48 7.15
C MET A 108 -9.10 -4.07 7.00
N THR A 109 -8.97 -5.35 6.69
CA THR A 109 -7.68 -6.02 6.52
C THR A 109 -6.93 -5.47 5.32
N ALA A 110 -7.54 -5.42 4.14
CA ALA A 110 -6.86 -5.08 2.89
C ALA A 110 -6.51 -3.59 2.81
N ILE A 111 -7.49 -2.70 3.06
CA ILE A 111 -7.33 -1.25 2.89
C ILE A 111 -7.07 -0.55 4.22
N GLY A 112 -7.85 -0.87 5.26
CA GLY A 112 -7.74 -0.19 6.56
C GLY A 112 -6.36 -0.36 7.20
N ILE A 113 -5.94 -1.62 7.36
CA ILE A 113 -4.68 -1.98 8.00
C ILE A 113 -3.61 -2.31 6.96
N GLY A 114 -3.91 -3.15 5.97
CA GLY A 114 -2.92 -3.71 5.04
C GLY A 114 -2.26 -2.68 4.15
N TRP A 115 -3.03 -1.78 3.56
CA TRP A 115 -2.46 -0.63 2.87
C TRP A 115 -1.75 0.30 3.86
N GLY A 116 -2.39 0.68 4.97
CA GLY A 116 -1.85 1.63 5.95
C GLY A 116 -0.50 1.21 6.56
N ILE A 117 -0.33 -0.06 6.91
CA ILE A 117 0.87 -0.59 7.56
C ILE A 117 2.10 -0.57 6.65
N THR A 118 1.90 -0.58 5.32
CA THR A 118 3.00 -0.42 4.35
C THR A 118 3.67 0.94 4.42
N TRP A 119 2.98 1.94 4.98
CA TRP A 119 3.51 3.28 5.15
C TRP A 119 4.45 3.44 6.34
N LEU A 120 4.64 2.41 7.17
CA LEU A 120 5.56 2.47 8.33
C LEU A 120 6.99 2.82 7.93
N GLY A 121 7.51 2.23 6.84
CA GLY A 121 8.85 2.56 6.32
C GLY A 121 8.93 4.01 5.83
N TYR A 122 7.89 4.48 5.15
CA TYR A 122 7.81 5.86 4.68
C TYR A 122 7.76 6.86 5.84
N ALA A 123 7.04 6.55 6.92
CA ALA A 123 7.01 7.41 8.11
C ALA A 123 8.42 7.65 8.68
N ALA A 124 9.29 6.63 8.67
CA ALA A 124 10.69 6.76 9.07
C ALA A 124 11.52 7.58 8.07
N ASP A 125 11.34 7.37 6.77
CA ASP A 125 12.07 8.08 5.71
C ASP A 125 11.78 9.58 5.65
N TYR A 126 10.54 9.99 5.90
CA TYR A 126 10.11 11.39 5.75
C TYR A 126 10.27 12.19 7.04
N SER A 127 10.07 11.55 8.20
CA SER A 127 10.21 12.24 9.49
C SER A 127 11.63 12.78 9.72
N ARG A 128 12.67 12.20 9.10
CA ARG A 128 14.05 12.70 9.18
C ARG A 128 14.24 14.11 8.60
N PHE A 129 13.34 14.55 7.71
CA PHE A 129 13.39 15.88 7.11
C PHE A 129 12.64 16.93 7.94
N VAL A 130 11.95 16.51 8.99
CA VAL A 130 11.22 17.41 9.90
C VAL A 130 12.17 17.92 10.97
N SER A 131 12.08 19.22 11.28
CA SER A 131 12.87 19.83 12.35
C SER A 131 12.59 19.17 13.71
N THR A 132 13.64 18.95 14.49
CA THR A 132 13.56 18.43 15.87
C THR A 132 12.84 19.38 16.84
N SER A 133 12.63 20.64 16.46
CA SER A 133 11.82 21.60 17.23
C SER A 133 10.31 21.36 17.13
N VAL A 134 9.85 20.54 16.19
CA VAL A 134 8.41 20.25 16.01
C VAL A 134 7.97 19.20 17.05
N PRO A 135 6.93 19.48 17.87
CA PRO A 135 6.42 18.50 18.84
C PRO A 135 5.91 17.23 18.17
N SER A 136 6.28 16.05 18.69
CA SER A 136 5.91 14.74 18.10
C SER A 136 4.41 14.55 17.95
N ARG A 137 3.60 15.07 18.89
CA ARG A 137 2.13 15.02 18.81
C ARG A 137 1.60 15.81 17.61
N LYS A 138 2.17 16.98 17.33
CA LYS A 138 1.79 17.80 16.18
C LYS A 138 2.16 17.10 14.88
N LEU A 139 3.39 16.57 14.80
CA LEU A 139 3.84 15.80 13.65
C LEU A 139 2.91 14.60 13.38
N PHE A 140 2.60 13.81 14.42
CA PHE A 140 1.70 12.68 14.32
C PHE A 140 0.29 13.09 13.87
N THR A 141 -0.34 14.06 14.56
CA THR A 141 -1.72 14.45 14.26
C THR A 141 -1.87 15.03 12.86
N VAL A 142 -0.94 15.88 12.41
CA VAL A 142 -0.99 16.45 11.06
C VAL A 142 -0.80 15.37 9.99
N SER A 143 0.15 14.44 10.21
CA SER A 143 0.40 13.34 9.27
C SER A 143 -0.79 12.38 9.21
N ALA A 144 -1.34 12.01 10.37
CA ALA A 144 -2.49 11.12 10.49
C ALA A 144 -3.75 11.73 9.85
N LEU A 145 -4.06 13.00 10.11
CA LEU A 145 -5.21 13.68 9.50
C LEU A 145 -5.01 13.90 7.99
N GLY A 146 -3.78 14.18 7.56
CA GLY A 146 -3.44 14.32 6.14
C GLY A 146 -3.68 13.04 5.33
N GLN A 147 -3.61 11.87 5.96
CA GLN A 147 -3.97 10.59 5.35
C GLN A 147 -5.44 10.21 5.58
N PHE A 148 -5.93 10.36 6.80
CA PHE A 148 -7.27 9.93 7.21
C PHE A 148 -8.37 10.67 6.45
N ILE A 149 -8.29 12.00 6.35
CA ILE A 149 -9.34 12.82 5.73
C ILE A 149 -9.53 12.45 4.24
N PRO A 150 -8.46 12.44 3.39
CA PRO A 150 -8.63 12.08 1.99
C PRO A 150 -9.08 10.62 1.79
N VAL A 151 -8.60 9.68 2.60
CA VAL A 151 -8.97 8.26 2.47
C VAL A 151 -10.46 8.05 2.75
N ILE A 152 -10.99 8.63 3.83
CA ILE A 152 -12.42 8.52 4.15
C ILE A 152 -13.26 9.25 3.11
N TRP A 153 -12.85 10.45 2.70
CA TRP A 153 -13.57 11.24 1.71
C TRP A 153 -13.64 10.54 0.35
N LEU A 154 -12.49 10.11 -0.21
CA LEU A 154 -12.44 9.45 -1.50
C LEU A 154 -13.00 8.03 -1.44
N GLY A 155 -12.88 7.34 -0.30
CA GLY A 155 -13.55 6.05 -0.07
C GLY A 155 -15.06 6.18 -0.10
N ALA A 156 -15.62 7.22 0.54
CA ALA A 156 -17.05 7.51 0.47
C ALA A 156 -17.48 7.89 -0.96
N LEU A 157 -16.70 8.71 -1.67
CA LEU A 157 -16.95 9.04 -3.07
C LEU A 157 -16.97 7.77 -3.94
N GLY A 158 -15.97 6.90 -3.82
CA GLY A 158 -15.90 5.63 -4.55
C GLY A 158 -17.09 4.72 -4.24
N ALA A 159 -17.45 4.57 -2.97
CA ALA A 159 -18.62 3.79 -2.56
C ALA A 159 -19.94 4.35 -3.14
N THR A 160 -20.09 5.68 -3.20
CA THR A 160 -21.26 6.31 -3.84
C THR A 160 -21.28 6.12 -5.34
N LEU A 161 -20.14 6.21 -6.03
CA LEU A 161 -20.08 6.01 -7.48
C LEU A 161 -20.29 4.55 -7.87
N ALA A 162 -19.90 3.60 -7.00
CA ALA A 162 -20.13 2.18 -7.22
C ALA A 162 -21.62 1.80 -7.26
N THR A 163 -22.55 2.63 -6.76
CA THR A 163 -23.99 2.38 -6.91
C THR A 163 -24.52 2.70 -8.30
N LEU A 164 -23.75 3.45 -9.10
CA LEU A 164 -24.10 3.88 -10.46
C LEU A 164 -23.50 2.97 -11.54
N SER A 165 -22.66 2.02 -11.17
CA SER A 165 -21.88 1.18 -12.09
C SER A 165 -22.03 -0.28 -11.71
N THR A 166 -22.10 -1.15 -12.72
CA THR A 166 -21.97 -2.60 -12.54
C THR A 166 -20.53 -3.09 -12.64
N SER A 167 -19.62 -2.22 -13.12
CA SER A 167 -18.20 -2.50 -13.22
C SER A 167 -17.49 -2.36 -11.87
N THR A 168 -16.46 -3.17 -11.67
CA THR A 168 -15.52 -3.08 -10.55
C THR A 168 -14.22 -2.35 -10.94
N ASP A 169 -14.05 -1.99 -12.21
CA ASP A 169 -12.90 -1.23 -12.69
C ASP A 169 -13.06 0.27 -12.34
N PRO A 170 -12.11 0.90 -11.63
CA PRO A 170 -12.20 2.30 -11.24
C PRO A 170 -12.32 3.28 -12.42
N GLY A 171 -11.70 2.97 -13.56
CA GLY A 171 -11.76 3.78 -14.77
C GLY A 171 -13.13 3.73 -15.42
N GLU A 172 -13.69 2.53 -15.55
CA GLU A 172 -15.06 2.30 -16.03
C GLU A 172 -16.11 2.93 -15.11
N ILE A 173 -16.00 2.79 -13.79
CA ILE A 173 -16.92 3.43 -12.83
C ILE A 173 -16.97 4.95 -13.06
N ILE A 174 -15.80 5.59 -13.25
CA ILE A 174 -15.72 7.03 -13.54
C ILE A 174 -16.34 7.35 -14.91
N VAL A 175 -16.05 6.53 -15.91
CA VAL A 175 -16.59 6.62 -17.27
C VAL A 175 -18.11 6.57 -17.24
N ASP A 176 -18.69 5.57 -16.58
CA ASP A 176 -20.13 5.36 -16.46
C ASP A 176 -20.80 6.50 -15.72
N ALA A 177 -20.20 6.98 -14.63
CA ALA A 177 -20.74 8.07 -13.83
C ALA A 177 -20.66 9.45 -14.51
N TYR A 178 -19.56 9.77 -15.20
CA TYR A 178 -19.28 11.14 -15.67
C TYR A 178 -19.37 11.33 -17.18
N GLY A 179 -19.49 10.26 -17.98
CA GLY A 179 -19.60 10.37 -19.43
C GLY A 179 -18.44 11.15 -20.06
N ALA A 180 -18.74 12.21 -20.82
CA ALA A 180 -17.72 13.07 -21.44
C ALA A 180 -16.82 13.80 -20.42
N LEU A 181 -17.32 14.04 -19.19
CA LEU A 181 -16.52 14.64 -18.12
C LEU A 181 -15.50 13.66 -17.52
N ALA A 182 -15.54 12.37 -17.89
CA ALA A 182 -14.54 11.40 -17.48
C ALA A 182 -13.12 11.77 -17.96
N ILE A 183 -12.97 12.43 -19.12
CA ILE A 183 -11.65 12.79 -19.67
C ILE A 183 -10.81 13.64 -18.70
N PRO A 184 -11.26 14.84 -18.28
CA PRO A 184 -10.50 15.66 -17.34
C PRO A 184 -10.33 14.99 -15.98
N VAL A 185 -11.31 14.20 -15.56
CA VAL A 185 -11.25 13.43 -14.31
C VAL A 185 -10.13 12.39 -14.36
N LEU A 186 -10.15 11.49 -15.34
CA LEU A 186 -9.17 10.41 -15.49
C LEU A 186 -7.76 10.97 -15.62
N LEU A 187 -7.57 12.05 -16.39
CA LEU A 187 -6.27 12.74 -16.51
C LEU A 187 -5.72 13.21 -15.16
N LEU A 188 -6.59 13.66 -14.25
CA LEU A 188 -6.19 14.12 -12.92
C LEU A 188 -6.07 12.99 -11.91
N VAL A 189 -6.85 11.92 -12.04
CA VAL A 189 -6.74 10.73 -11.18
C VAL A 189 -5.42 9.99 -11.46
N VAL A 190 -4.98 9.94 -12.73
CA VAL A 190 -3.68 9.37 -13.14
C VAL A 190 -2.50 10.00 -12.39
N HIS A 191 -2.61 11.28 -12.00
CA HIS A 191 -1.55 11.97 -11.27
C HIS A 191 -1.20 11.31 -9.92
N GLY A 192 -2.19 10.85 -9.15
CA GLY A 192 -1.99 10.36 -7.79
C GLY A 192 -1.09 9.12 -7.70
N PRO A 193 -1.38 8.04 -8.45
CA PRO A 193 -0.53 6.85 -8.47
C PRO A 193 0.85 7.11 -9.08
N LEU A 194 0.97 8.01 -10.07
CA LEU A 194 2.27 8.46 -10.62
C LEU A 194 3.15 9.07 -9.53
N ALA A 195 2.62 10.04 -8.78
CA ALA A 195 3.32 10.66 -7.66
C ALA A 195 3.74 9.60 -6.63
N THR A 196 2.82 8.72 -6.25
CA THR A 196 3.09 7.63 -5.30
C THR A 196 4.19 6.69 -5.78
N ASN A 197 4.25 6.38 -7.08
CA ASN A 197 5.29 5.52 -7.63
C ASN A 197 6.68 6.12 -7.59
N ILE A 198 6.77 7.43 -7.77
CA ILE A 198 8.03 8.13 -7.62
C ILE A 198 8.54 7.99 -6.17
N LEU A 199 7.66 8.06 -5.16
CA LEU A 199 8.01 7.80 -3.77
C LEU A 199 8.41 6.33 -3.55
N ASN A 200 7.67 5.37 -4.13
CA ASN A 200 7.98 3.94 -4.05
C ASN A 200 9.39 3.61 -4.57
N ILE A 201 9.78 4.21 -5.71
CA ILE A 201 11.12 4.02 -6.30
C ILE A 201 12.18 4.64 -5.39
N TYR A 202 11.93 5.84 -4.87
CA TYR A 202 12.85 6.54 -3.98
C TYR A 202 13.10 5.75 -2.68
N THR A 203 12.05 5.36 -1.96
CA THR A 203 12.16 4.60 -0.71
C THR A 203 12.80 3.24 -0.95
N CYS A 204 12.44 2.55 -2.04
CA CYS A 204 13.09 1.30 -2.39
C CYS A 204 14.61 1.49 -2.58
N THR A 205 15.03 2.58 -3.22
CA THR A 205 16.46 2.89 -3.41
C THR A 205 17.18 3.15 -2.09
N VAL A 206 16.58 3.94 -1.19
CA VAL A 206 17.18 4.22 0.13
C VAL A 206 17.26 2.95 0.96
N SER A 207 16.22 2.12 0.96
CA SER A 207 16.21 0.81 1.63
C SER A 207 17.25 -0.14 1.07
N THR A 208 17.47 -0.17 -0.25
CA THR A 208 18.56 -0.96 -0.86
C THR A 208 19.93 -0.47 -0.42
N GLN A 209 20.14 0.85 -0.37
CA GLN A 209 21.41 1.42 0.11
C GLN A 209 21.66 1.11 1.59
N ALA A 210 20.61 0.99 2.40
CA ALA A 210 20.71 0.60 3.81
C ALA A 210 21.17 -0.86 4.02
N LEU A 211 21.17 -1.69 2.96
CA LEU A 211 21.75 -3.05 2.97
C LEU A 211 23.26 -3.05 2.66
N ASP A 212 23.92 -1.89 2.78
CA ASP A 212 25.33 -1.68 2.45
C ASP A 212 25.67 -1.89 0.97
N ILE A 213 24.66 -1.76 0.10
CA ILE A 213 24.80 -1.87 -1.36
C ILE A 213 25.19 -0.50 -1.93
N HIS A 214 26.47 -0.38 -2.29
CA HIS A 214 27.10 0.86 -2.77
C HIS A 214 26.91 1.09 -4.28
N ILE A 215 25.66 1.00 -4.76
CA ILE A 215 25.30 1.27 -6.16
C ILE A 215 24.77 2.70 -6.30
N ASN A 216 25.09 3.35 -7.42
CA ASN A 216 24.57 4.68 -7.74
C ASN A 216 23.03 4.66 -7.76
N ARG A 217 22.40 5.63 -7.07
CA ARG A 217 20.94 5.78 -6.99
C ARG A 217 20.24 5.76 -8.35
N ARG A 218 20.86 6.35 -9.38
CA ARG A 218 20.29 6.39 -10.73
C ARG A 218 20.19 4.99 -11.34
N VAL A 219 21.21 4.17 -11.13
CA VAL A 219 21.22 2.77 -11.59
C VAL A 219 20.19 1.96 -10.82
N LEU A 220 20.10 2.13 -9.50
CA LEU A 220 19.09 1.47 -8.67
C LEU A 220 17.66 1.83 -9.12
N ASN A 221 17.37 3.11 -9.39
CA ASN A 221 16.06 3.53 -9.90
C ASN A 221 15.67 2.80 -11.20
N VAL A 222 16.62 2.65 -12.13
CA VAL A 222 16.38 1.92 -13.38
C VAL A 222 16.12 0.44 -13.12
N VAL A 223 16.94 -0.22 -12.29
CA VAL A 223 16.76 -1.63 -11.92
C VAL A 223 15.39 -1.85 -11.27
N ILE A 224 15.02 -0.99 -10.32
CA ILE A 224 13.71 -1.02 -9.65
C ILE A 224 12.58 -0.88 -10.67
N GLY A 225 12.71 0.05 -11.63
CA GLY A 225 11.75 0.25 -12.71
C GLY A 225 11.61 -0.96 -13.61
N VAL A 226 12.72 -1.61 -14.00
CA VAL A 226 12.72 -2.84 -14.80
C VAL A 226 12.03 -3.98 -14.07
N VAL A 227 12.33 -4.19 -12.79
CA VAL A 227 11.68 -5.23 -11.97
C VAL A 227 10.20 -4.93 -11.79
N ALA A 228 9.83 -3.67 -11.52
CA ALA A 228 8.44 -3.27 -11.43
C ALA A 228 7.70 -3.50 -12.77
N MET A 229 8.33 -3.19 -13.90
CA MET A 229 7.76 -3.45 -15.23
C MET A 229 7.53 -4.93 -15.49
N ALA A 230 8.48 -5.79 -15.10
CA ALA A 230 8.31 -7.23 -15.24
C ALA A 230 7.10 -7.74 -14.43
N ILE A 231 6.88 -7.20 -13.24
CA ILE A 231 5.68 -7.50 -12.43
C ILE A 231 4.41 -7.00 -13.14
N VAL A 232 4.41 -5.78 -13.72
CA VAL A 232 3.27 -5.26 -14.51
C VAL A 232 2.95 -6.17 -15.70
N VAL A 233 3.95 -6.71 -16.39
CA VAL A 233 3.72 -7.66 -17.48
C VAL A 233 3.04 -8.92 -16.97
N VAL A 234 3.50 -9.51 -15.86
CA VAL A 234 2.86 -10.69 -15.25
C VAL A 234 1.40 -10.40 -14.89
N PHE A 235 1.16 -9.24 -14.32
CA PHE A 235 -0.14 -8.71 -13.97
C PHE A 235 -1.09 -8.62 -15.17
N VAL A 236 -0.69 -7.91 -16.23
CA VAL A 236 -1.47 -7.79 -17.47
C VAL A 236 -1.77 -9.16 -18.11
N LEU A 237 -0.85 -10.12 -18.01
CA LEU A 237 -1.03 -11.46 -18.58
C LEU A 237 -1.96 -12.36 -17.75
N ASN A 238 -2.16 -12.10 -16.46
CA ASN A 238 -3.08 -12.86 -15.59
C ASN A 238 -4.53 -12.38 -15.67
N GLY A 239 -4.79 -11.21 -16.29
CA GLY A 239 -6.10 -10.81 -16.81
C GLY A 239 -7.13 -10.29 -15.80
N ASP A 240 -7.04 -10.65 -14.51
CA ASP A 240 -7.98 -10.17 -13.48
C ASP A 240 -7.29 -9.23 -12.48
N PHE A 241 -7.60 -7.94 -12.63
CA PHE A 241 -7.09 -6.87 -11.79
C PHE A 241 -7.56 -6.99 -10.33
N ALA A 242 -8.85 -7.29 -10.12
CA ALA A 242 -9.45 -7.31 -8.80
C ALA A 242 -8.85 -8.43 -7.95
N SER A 243 -8.76 -9.66 -8.48
CA SER A 243 -8.10 -10.75 -7.77
C SER A 243 -6.60 -10.53 -7.59
N THR A 244 -5.92 -9.87 -8.55
CA THR A 244 -4.48 -9.57 -8.40
C THR A 244 -4.22 -8.56 -7.30
N ILE A 245 -5.00 -7.47 -7.23
CA ILE A 245 -4.89 -6.48 -6.16
C ILE A 245 -5.24 -7.11 -4.81
N ASP A 246 -6.32 -7.89 -4.73
CA ASP A 246 -6.69 -8.58 -3.51
C ASP A 246 -5.55 -9.48 -3.01
N ALA A 247 -5.06 -10.37 -3.88
CA ALA A 247 -3.97 -11.28 -3.54
C ALA A 247 -2.69 -10.54 -3.13
N TRP A 248 -2.41 -9.38 -3.74
CA TRP A 248 -1.29 -8.53 -3.37
C TRP A 248 -1.48 -7.88 -1.99
N LEU A 249 -2.64 -7.29 -1.73
CA LEU A 249 -2.97 -6.63 -0.46
C LEU A 249 -2.95 -7.62 0.70
N VAL A 250 -3.63 -8.75 0.53
CA VAL A 250 -3.70 -9.84 1.50
C VAL A 250 -2.30 -10.44 1.72
N GLY A 251 -1.55 -10.67 0.63
CA GLY A 251 -0.18 -11.18 0.71
C GLY A 251 0.79 -10.26 1.45
N ILE A 252 0.65 -8.94 1.31
CA ILE A 252 1.43 -7.96 2.08
C ILE A 252 1.12 -8.08 3.57
N VAL A 253 -0.17 -8.09 3.93
CA VAL A 253 -0.60 -8.22 5.34
C VAL A 253 0.02 -9.47 5.98
N GLY A 254 0.12 -10.54 5.19
CA GLY A 254 0.71 -11.84 5.52
C GLY A 254 1.99 -11.78 6.35
N TRP A 255 2.84 -10.78 6.14
CA TRP A 255 4.09 -10.63 6.89
C TRP A 255 4.30 -9.25 7.50
N LEU A 256 3.69 -8.19 6.96
CA LEU A 256 3.92 -6.84 7.44
C LEU A 256 3.40 -6.62 8.85
N SER A 257 2.22 -7.16 9.17
CA SER A 257 1.65 -7.00 10.52
C SER A 257 2.49 -7.67 11.60
N PRO A 258 2.87 -8.97 11.46
CA PRO A 258 3.86 -9.60 12.33
C PRO A 258 5.16 -8.80 12.47
N TRP A 259 5.74 -8.35 11.35
CA TRP A 259 6.99 -7.59 11.35
C TRP A 259 6.85 -6.26 12.11
N ALA A 260 5.79 -5.50 11.84
CA ALA A 260 5.52 -4.24 12.49
C ALA A 260 5.35 -4.42 14.00
N ALA A 261 4.65 -5.46 14.43
CA ALA A 261 4.49 -5.78 15.84
C ALA A 261 5.83 -6.10 16.52
N VAL A 262 6.70 -6.90 15.88
CA VAL A 262 8.05 -7.18 16.39
C VAL A 262 8.87 -5.89 16.51
N MET A 263 8.81 -5.00 15.51
CA MET A 263 9.51 -3.71 15.54
C MET A 263 8.99 -2.78 16.64
N LEU A 264 7.66 -2.67 16.79
CA LEU A 264 7.04 -1.85 17.83
C LEU A 264 7.39 -2.38 19.23
N VAL A 265 7.31 -3.70 19.43
CA VAL A 265 7.69 -4.33 20.70
C VAL A 265 9.18 -4.11 20.98
N HIS A 266 10.03 -4.27 19.97
CA HIS A 266 11.45 -4.00 20.10
C HIS A 266 11.71 -2.57 20.54
N TYR A 267 11.16 -1.59 19.82
CA TYR A 267 11.41 -0.18 20.09
C TYR A 267 10.85 0.28 21.45
N PHE A 268 9.61 -0.08 21.78
CA PHE A 268 8.94 0.44 22.98
C PHE A 268 9.25 -0.35 24.26
N PHE A 269 9.42 -1.68 24.19
CA PHE A 269 9.55 -2.53 25.37
C PHE A 269 10.97 -3.03 25.60
N ILE A 270 11.68 -3.41 24.53
CA ILE A 270 13.03 -3.97 24.64
C ILE A 270 14.07 -2.85 24.71
N ALA A 271 14.11 -1.98 23.70
CA ALA A 271 14.99 -0.82 23.63
C ALA A 271 14.49 0.36 24.47
N ARG A 272 13.21 0.37 24.86
CA ARG A 272 12.60 1.44 25.68
C ARG A 272 12.85 2.85 25.11
N ARG A 273 12.80 2.98 23.78
CA ARG A 273 13.10 4.21 23.02
C ARG A 273 14.55 4.70 23.15
N GLN A 274 15.45 3.86 23.67
CA GLN A 274 16.88 4.13 23.73
C GLN A 274 17.56 3.34 22.61
N VAL A 275 17.73 4.00 21.47
CA VAL A 275 18.41 3.43 20.30
C VAL A 275 19.66 4.23 20.05
N ASP A 276 20.80 3.53 20.01
CA ASP A 276 22.07 4.13 19.66
C ASP A 276 22.16 4.29 18.13
N ALA A 277 22.01 5.53 17.67
CA ALA A 277 22.05 5.86 16.25
C ALA A 277 23.44 5.64 15.64
N GLU A 278 24.52 5.81 16.42
CA GLU A 278 25.89 5.61 15.96
C GLU A 278 26.14 4.12 15.72
N ALA A 279 25.70 3.27 16.64
CA ALA A 279 25.77 1.82 16.48
C ALA A 279 25.00 1.30 15.25
N LEU A 280 23.91 1.96 14.85
CA LEU A 280 23.10 1.58 13.67
C LEU A 280 23.75 1.91 12.33
N VAL A 281 24.58 2.95 12.26
CA VAL A 281 25.24 3.38 11.02
C VAL A 281 26.69 2.91 10.94
N THR A 282 27.20 2.30 12.01
CA THR A 282 28.54 1.73 12.03
C THR A 282 28.59 0.49 11.11
N PRO A 283 29.67 0.31 10.32
CA PRO A 283 29.81 -0.85 9.45
C PRO A 283 29.61 -2.18 10.20
N PRO A 284 28.96 -3.19 9.59
CA PRO A 284 28.65 -4.47 10.23
C PRO A 284 29.88 -5.19 10.82
N GLU A 285 31.08 -4.93 10.27
CA GLU A 285 32.35 -5.48 10.73
C GLU A 285 32.70 -5.07 12.17
N ALA A 286 32.21 -3.92 12.62
CA ALA A 286 32.44 -3.44 13.99
C ALA A 286 31.64 -4.23 15.03
N ARG A 287 30.63 -5.02 14.62
CA ARG A 287 29.83 -5.91 15.47
C ARG A 287 29.24 -5.25 16.72
N LEU A 288 28.96 -3.94 16.67
CA LEU A 288 28.33 -3.20 17.77
C LEU A 288 26.90 -3.69 18.06
N LEU A 289 26.23 -4.24 17.05
CA LEU A 289 24.90 -4.81 17.14
C LEU A 289 24.91 -6.27 16.65
N PRO A 290 24.04 -7.14 17.20
CA PRO A 290 23.90 -8.49 16.69
C PRO A 290 23.39 -8.46 15.25
N MET A 291 24.12 -9.08 14.33
CA MET A 291 23.74 -9.15 12.91
C MET A 291 22.37 -9.79 12.70
N VAL A 292 22.05 -10.79 13.53
CA VAL A 292 20.76 -11.49 13.50
C VAL A 292 20.28 -11.64 14.93
N ARG A 293 18.98 -11.43 15.12
CA ARG A 293 18.29 -11.65 16.39
C ARG A 293 17.31 -12.82 16.24
N PRO A 294 17.70 -14.06 16.61
CA PRO A 294 16.87 -15.25 16.37
C PRO A 294 15.50 -15.18 17.04
N THR A 295 15.41 -14.57 18.22
CA THR A 295 14.14 -14.36 18.94
C THR A 295 13.15 -13.55 18.11
N ALA A 296 13.61 -12.54 17.37
CA ALA A 296 12.77 -11.75 16.47
C ALA A 296 12.34 -12.55 15.24
N LEU A 297 13.24 -13.36 14.66
CA LEU A 297 12.91 -14.22 13.52
C LEU A 297 11.91 -15.32 13.87
N VAL A 298 12.05 -15.97 15.04
CA VAL A 298 11.10 -16.97 15.52
C VAL A 298 9.73 -16.34 15.77
N ALA A 299 9.70 -15.18 16.43
CA ALA A 299 8.45 -14.46 16.67
C ALA A 299 7.77 -14.02 15.37
N LEU A 300 8.55 -13.54 14.38
CA LEU A 300 8.06 -13.23 13.05
C LEU A 300 7.45 -14.47 12.36
N ALA A 301 8.14 -15.61 12.41
CA ALA A 301 7.65 -16.85 11.82
C ALA A 301 6.33 -17.33 12.47
N ILE A 302 6.23 -17.27 13.81
CA ILE A 302 4.99 -17.56 14.54
C ILE A 302 3.88 -16.62 14.05
N GLY A 303 4.17 -15.33 13.96
CA GLY A 303 3.24 -14.33 13.47
C GLY A 303 2.75 -14.59 12.05
N VAL A 304 3.65 -14.90 11.11
CA VAL A 304 3.29 -15.20 9.71
C VAL A 304 2.38 -16.42 9.63
N VAL A 305 2.67 -17.49 10.38
CA VAL A 305 1.81 -18.68 10.43
C VAL A 305 0.43 -18.34 10.98
N CYS A 306 0.35 -17.60 12.09
CA CYS A 306 -0.93 -17.17 12.65
C CYS A 306 -1.67 -16.19 11.73
N THR A 307 -0.97 -15.33 10.99
CA THR A 307 -1.56 -14.46 9.97
C THR A 307 -2.24 -15.31 8.92
N TRP A 308 -1.51 -16.27 8.33
CA TRP A 308 -2.04 -17.18 7.31
C TRP A 308 -3.25 -17.98 7.81
N MET A 309 -3.25 -18.45 9.06
CA MET A 309 -4.38 -19.20 9.63
C MET A 309 -5.70 -18.41 9.66
N PHE A 310 -5.63 -17.08 9.83
CA PHE A 310 -6.78 -16.17 9.94
C PHE A 310 -6.96 -15.28 8.70
N MET A 311 -6.27 -15.60 7.62
CA MET A 311 -6.31 -14.87 6.36
C MET A 311 -7.46 -15.35 5.48
N TYR A 312 -8.13 -14.42 4.82
CA TYR A 312 -9.19 -14.72 3.87
C TYR A 312 -9.06 -13.86 2.61
N GLY A 313 -8.28 -14.36 1.65
CA GLY A 313 -8.20 -13.78 0.31
C GLY A 313 -9.09 -14.47 -0.72
N MET A 314 -9.18 -13.87 -1.90
CA MET A 314 -9.95 -14.40 -3.05
C MET A 314 -9.35 -15.71 -3.61
N ILE A 315 -8.05 -15.93 -3.42
CA ILE A 315 -7.37 -17.16 -3.85
C ILE A 315 -7.46 -18.22 -2.74
N PRO A 316 -7.84 -19.48 -3.02
CA PRO A 316 -7.95 -20.53 -2.00
C PRO A 316 -6.68 -20.76 -1.16
N LEU A 317 -5.50 -20.55 -1.74
CA LEU A 317 -4.22 -20.64 -1.01
C LEU A 317 -4.09 -19.58 0.10
N LEU A 318 -4.79 -18.46 -0.06
CA LEU A 318 -4.82 -17.35 0.89
C LEU A 318 -5.99 -17.47 1.88
N GLN A 319 -6.66 -18.62 1.94
CA GLN A 319 -7.74 -18.89 2.88
C GLN A 319 -7.26 -19.83 3.99
N GLY A 320 -7.03 -19.25 5.15
CA GLY A 320 -6.63 -19.99 6.34
C GLY A 320 -7.78 -20.82 6.92
N PRO A 321 -7.48 -21.96 7.55
CA PRO A 321 -8.51 -22.84 8.12
C PRO A 321 -9.35 -22.16 9.21
N ALA A 322 -8.77 -21.24 10.00
CA ALA A 322 -9.52 -20.52 11.02
C ALA A 322 -10.45 -19.47 10.41
N ALA A 323 -10.00 -18.77 9.36
CA ALA A 323 -10.86 -17.83 8.63
C ALA A 323 -12.05 -18.53 7.96
N LEU A 324 -11.80 -19.70 7.34
CA LEU A 324 -12.86 -20.55 6.79
C LEU A 324 -13.87 -20.99 7.86
N ALA A 325 -13.38 -21.42 9.02
CA ALA A 325 -14.23 -21.80 10.15
C ALA A 325 -15.04 -20.61 10.72
N LEU A 326 -14.58 -19.38 10.53
CA LEU A 326 -15.27 -18.14 10.93
C LEU A 326 -16.21 -17.60 9.85
N GLY A 327 -16.42 -18.31 8.74
CA GLY A 327 -17.30 -17.87 7.66
C GLY A 327 -16.69 -16.75 6.81
N GLY A 328 -15.37 -16.75 6.64
CA GLY A 328 -14.65 -15.79 5.78
C GLY A 328 -14.21 -14.51 6.48
N VAL A 329 -14.33 -14.43 7.80
CA VAL A 329 -13.86 -13.27 8.56
C VAL A 329 -12.32 -13.26 8.57
N ASP A 330 -11.74 -12.20 8.02
CA ASP A 330 -10.31 -11.97 8.00
C ASP A 330 -9.86 -11.25 9.28
N LEU A 331 -9.08 -11.95 10.11
CA LEU A 331 -8.43 -11.39 11.31
C LEU A 331 -6.91 -11.52 11.24
N SER A 332 -6.37 -11.69 10.02
CA SER A 332 -4.98 -12.01 9.77
C SER A 332 -4.02 -11.00 10.38
N TRP A 333 -4.25 -9.70 10.14
CA TRP A 333 -3.40 -8.64 10.68
C TRP A 333 -3.37 -8.66 12.21
N LEU A 334 -4.51 -8.90 12.86
CA LEU A 334 -4.64 -8.86 14.31
C LEU A 334 -3.97 -10.10 14.93
N ALA A 335 -4.33 -11.29 14.43
CA ALA A 335 -3.77 -12.55 14.89
C ALA A 335 -2.25 -12.57 14.71
N GLY A 336 -1.76 -12.17 13.53
CA GLY A 336 -0.35 -12.08 13.22
C GLY A 336 0.43 -11.10 14.09
N GLY A 337 -0.08 -9.87 14.21
CA GLY A 337 0.55 -8.82 15.00
C GLY A 337 0.61 -9.19 16.49
N LEU A 338 -0.50 -9.67 17.06
CA LEU A 338 -0.54 -10.06 18.48
C LEU A 338 0.39 -11.22 18.77
N THR A 339 0.34 -12.28 17.97
CA THR A 339 1.16 -13.48 18.19
C THR A 339 2.65 -13.19 18.01
N ALA A 340 3.04 -12.40 17.01
CA ALA A 340 4.42 -11.97 16.83
C ALA A 340 4.90 -11.07 17.98
N GLY A 341 4.10 -10.08 18.37
CA GLY A 341 4.45 -9.16 19.44
C GLY A 341 4.59 -9.85 20.81
N ILE A 342 3.61 -10.68 21.18
CA ILE A 342 3.60 -11.42 22.45
C ILE A 342 4.74 -12.43 22.50
N SER A 343 4.92 -13.23 21.44
CA SER A 343 6.01 -14.21 21.39
C SER A 343 7.38 -13.55 21.45
N TYR A 344 7.57 -12.42 20.75
CA TYR A 344 8.83 -11.68 20.81
C TYR A 344 9.14 -11.17 22.21
N LEU A 345 8.15 -10.55 22.87
CA LEU A 345 8.29 -10.05 24.23
C LEU A 345 8.62 -11.18 25.22
N ALA A 346 7.93 -12.33 25.10
CA ALA A 346 8.17 -13.50 25.94
C ALA A 346 9.59 -14.07 25.76
N LEU A 347 10.03 -14.22 24.51
CA LEU A 347 11.36 -14.75 24.19
C LEU A 347 12.50 -13.85 24.72
N GLU A 348 12.35 -12.53 24.59
CA GLU A 348 13.32 -11.57 25.12
C GLU A 348 13.33 -11.54 26.66
N ALA A 349 12.16 -11.65 27.30
CA ALA A 349 12.05 -11.73 28.76
C ALA A 349 12.77 -12.98 29.31
N VAL A 350 12.60 -14.13 28.65
CA VAL A 350 13.30 -15.38 29.02
C VAL A 350 14.81 -15.26 28.80
N ARG A 351 15.25 -14.65 27.68
CA ARG A 351 16.68 -14.46 27.41
C ARG A 351 17.35 -13.60 28.48
N THR A 352 16.70 -12.50 28.86
CA THR A 352 17.22 -11.56 29.88
C THR A 352 17.34 -12.23 31.25
N ARG A 353 16.36 -13.07 31.64
CA ARG A 353 16.43 -13.84 32.89
C ARG A 353 17.57 -14.85 32.91
N ARG A 354 17.85 -15.51 31.78
CA ARG A 354 18.96 -16.47 31.69
C ARG A 354 20.32 -15.79 31.86
N THR A 355 20.51 -14.63 31.24
CA THR A 355 21.76 -13.86 31.36
C THR A 355 22.04 -13.37 32.78
N THR A 356 21.00 -13.03 33.55
CA THR A 356 21.15 -12.61 34.96
C THR A 356 21.38 -13.74 35.96
N VAL A 357 21.10 -15.00 35.57
CA VAL A 357 21.33 -16.18 36.44
C VAL A 357 22.70 -16.83 36.16
N SER A 358 23.28 -16.57 34.98
CA SER A 358 24.57 -17.13 34.56
C SER A 358 25.78 -16.23 34.80
N GLY A 359 25.57 -14.99 35.24
CA GLY A 359 26.63 -14.03 35.61
C GLY A 359 26.53 -13.69 37.07
#